data_AF-A0A1Y2JR80-F1
#
_entry.id   AF-A0A1Y2JR80-F1
#
_cell.length_a   1.000
_cell.length_b   1.000
_cell.length_c   1.000
_cell.angle_alpha   90.00
_cell.angle_beta   90.00
_cell.angle_gamma   90.00
#
_symmetry.space_group_name_H-M   'P 1'
#
loop_
_entity.id
_entity.type
_entity.pdbx_description
1 polymer ?
#
loop_
_entity_poly.entity_id
_entity_poly.type
_entity_poly.pdbx_seq_one_letter_code
_entity_poly.pdbx_strand_id
1 'polypeptide(L)'
;MTADRSEPAFEGGLCEIQVDQEAEDDRFYEALVPFDSFDDVVRRDRYRPLPDGWIIAVTDVSQSTEAIEKGRYREVNTAGAAVLAAVSNALPDLQFPSTFGGDGASFAAPAAYASIIKDTLARTAAWAEDALGLSLRTAVIPIADIRARQLDVLVARFAPSSNITYAMFAGGGLAWAERELKQGSYIVPRAPIGVTVDLTGLSCRFAPISTKRGVILSLIVVPREDPTSFMELIQKLLRTLCLDQPSLHPLPAEGPLHEWTDDHLDHAIRNGSRKMPFAAWAAKWLRAVPSRVGTVLGFRGFRIGRFRETKFRQELMENTDYRKFDDGLRMTVDCSSELAVVVDACLEEAQRRGSCFFGTHRQQAANLTCFVPSSTRANHVHFVDGASGGYAFAAANLKRNAASGVGTEGVRALAGHLQPPRYSV
;
A
#
# COMPACT_ATOMS: atom_id res chain seq x y z
N MET A 1 3.59 63.26 43.80
CA MET A 1 4.50 63.00 42.65
C MET A 1 5.03 61.58 42.80
N THR A 2 5.01 60.85 41.69
CA THR A 2 5.63 59.54 41.38
C THR A 2 5.17 58.31 42.17
N ALA A 3 4.96 57.14 41.58
CA ALA A 3 4.62 56.71 40.22
C ALA A 3 4.26 55.22 40.36
N ASP A 4 3.11 54.85 39.83
CA ASP A 4 2.63 53.48 39.65
C ASP A 4 3.43 52.80 38.51
N ARG A 5 3.87 51.56 38.73
CA ARG A 5 4.40 50.66 37.69
C ARG A 5 4.11 49.21 38.06
N SER A 6 2.92 48.77 37.71
CA SER A 6 2.60 47.38 37.40
C SER A 6 3.24 46.96 36.06
N GLU A 7 4.06 45.90 36.06
CA GLU A 7 4.42 45.15 34.85
C GLU A 7 3.40 43.99 34.65
N PRO A 8 2.96 43.70 33.41
CA PRO A 8 2.19 42.50 33.13
C PRO A 8 3.14 41.31 32.86
N ALA A 9 2.86 40.17 33.47
CA ALA A 9 3.50 38.90 33.16
C ALA A 9 3.12 38.45 31.74
N PHE A 10 4.14 38.13 30.94
CA PHE A 10 4.01 37.58 29.59
C PHE A 10 3.56 36.11 29.64
N GLU A 11 2.40 35.80 29.07
CA GLU A 11 2.02 34.44 28.68
C GLU A 11 2.81 34.03 27.44
N GLY A 12 3.78 33.11 27.60
CA GLY A 12 4.65 32.62 26.53
C GLY A 12 4.84 31.10 26.54
N GLY A 13 3.83 30.32 26.94
CA GLY A 13 3.97 28.87 27.16
C GLY A 13 3.24 27.96 26.16
N LEU A 14 2.35 28.47 25.31
CA LEU A 14 1.48 27.62 24.47
C LEU A 14 2.01 27.39 23.05
N CYS A 15 2.82 28.32 22.51
CA CYS A 15 3.30 28.23 21.12
C CYS A 15 4.49 27.27 20.97
N GLU A 16 5.43 27.25 21.93
CA GLU A 16 6.61 26.37 21.85
C GLU A 16 6.24 24.89 22.03
N ILE A 17 5.36 24.56 22.97
CA ILE A 17 4.94 23.17 23.25
C ILE A 17 4.21 22.56 22.05
N GLN A 18 3.31 23.31 21.40
CA GLN A 18 2.52 22.80 20.28
C GLN A 18 3.38 22.58 19.02
N VAL A 19 4.34 23.48 18.75
CA VAL A 19 5.27 23.35 17.61
C VAL A 19 6.25 22.19 17.80
N ASP A 20 6.77 22.00 19.02
CA ASP A 20 7.66 20.87 19.33
C ASP A 20 6.93 19.53 19.23
N GLN A 21 5.67 19.47 19.67
CA GLN A 21 4.85 18.26 19.61
C GLN A 21 4.44 17.90 18.17
N GLU A 22 4.11 18.89 17.32
CA GLU A 22 3.86 18.68 15.89
C GLU A 22 5.11 18.14 15.16
N ALA A 23 6.30 18.68 15.48
CA ALA A 23 7.56 18.23 14.88
C ALA A 23 8.05 16.86 15.40
N GLU A 24 7.66 16.45 16.61
CA GLU A 24 7.89 15.10 17.13
C GLU A 24 6.94 14.08 16.50
N ASP A 25 5.65 14.42 16.36
CA ASP A 25 4.66 13.56 15.71
C ASP A 25 5.03 13.30 14.25
N ASP A 26 5.49 14.29 13.50
CA ASP A 26 5.90 14.13 12.09
C ASP A 26 7.07 13.16 11.91
N ARG A 27 7.94 13.04 12.93
CA ARG A 27 9.13 12.17 12.89
C ARG A 27 8.91 10.81 13.55
N PHE A 28 7.74 10.56 14.15
CA PHE A 28 7.44 9.31 14.85
C PHE A 28 7.76 8.08 13.99
N TYR A 29 7.29 8.05 12.74
CA TYR A 29 7.50 6.90 11.86
C TYR A 29 8.97 6.76 11.44
N GLU A 30 9.64 7.88 11.13
CA GLU A 30 11.07 7.88 10.77
C GLU A 30 11.97 7.40 11.90
N ALA A 31 11.58 7.67 13.15
CA ALA A 31 12.33 7.27 14.34
C ALA A 31 12.26 5.76 14.65
N LEU A 32 11.34 5.02 14.02
CA LEU A 32 11.24 3.56 14.23
C LEU A 32 12.47 2.85 13.64
N VAL A 33 13.11 2.02 14.47
CA VAL A 33 14.25 1.19 14.07
C VAL A 33 13.75 0.08 13.14
N PRO A 34 14.24 0.01 11.89
CA PRO A 34 13.83 -1.05 10.98
C PRO A 34 14.43 -2.40 11.37
N PHE A 35 13.80 -3.48 10.90
CA PHE A 35 14.34 -4.84 10.96
C PHE A 35 14.48 -5.42 9.54
N ASP A 36 15.48 -6.27 9.34
CA ASP A 36 15.90 -6.69 8.00
C ASP A 36 15.40 -8.10 7.60
N SER A 37 15.04 -8.92 8.60
CA SER A 37 14.51 -10.27 8.37
C SER A 37 12.99 -10.26 8.41
N PHE A 38 12.34 -10.71 7.33
CA PHE A 38 10.87 -10.81 7.31
C PHE A 38 10.34 -11.78 8.38
N ASP A 39 11.15 -12.74 8.83
CA ASP A 39 10.78 -13.65 9.92
C ASP A 39 10.53 -12.93 11.26
N ASP A 40 11.08 -11.72 11.43
CA ASP A 40 10.84 -10.91 12.62
C ASP A 40 9.48 -10.20 12.60
N VAL A 41 8.71 -10.26 11.50
CA VAL A 41 7.39 -9.61 11.37
C VAL A 41 6.37 -10.12 12.38
N VAL A 42 6.57 -11.33 12.91
CA VAL A 42 5.71 -11.91 13.95
C VAL A 42 6.05 -11.43 15.36
N ARG A 43 7.12 -10.65 15.53
CA ARG A 43 7.58 -10.27 16.85
C ARG A 43 6.95 -8.97 17.31
N ARG A 44 6.13 -9.04 18.36
CA ARG A 44 5.38 -7.91 18.90
C ARG A 44 6.27 -6.74 19.35
N ASP A 45 7.50 -7.02 19.78
CA ASP A 45 8.49 -6.03 20.23
C ASP A 45 9.03 -5.14 19.09
N ARG A 46 8.82 -5.52 17.83
CA ARG A 46 9.11 -4.70 16.64
C ARG A 46 8.07 -3.61 16.38
N TYR A 47 6.88 -3.75 16.94
CA TYR A 47 5.76 -2.86 16.68
C TYR A 47 5.61 -1.78 17.75
N ARG A 48 5.21 -0.58 17.34
CA ARG A 48 4.86 0.54 18.23
C ARG A 48 3.44 1.02 17.92
N PRO A 49 2.63 1.36 18.93
CA PRO A 49 1.33 1.96 18.70
C PRO A 49 1.49 3.33 18.03
N LEU A 50 0.59 3.66 17.09
CA LEU A 50 0.52 5.00 16.53
C LEU A 50 0.15 6.03 17.62
N PRO A 51 0.62 7.28 17.53
CA PRO A 51 0.22 8.33 18.46
C PRO A 51 -1.29 8.62 18.42
N ASP A 52 -1.84 9.10 19.54
CA ASP A 52 -3.29 9.33 19.72
C ASP A 52 -3.86 10.35 18.73
N GLY A 53 -3.05 11.35 18.35
CA GLY A 53 -3.40 12.42 17.42
C GLY A 53 -3.36 12.03 15.94
N TRP A 54 -3.26 10.75 15.62
CA TRP A 54 -3.13 10.28 14.23
C TRP A 54 -4.47 9.85 13.62
N ILE A 55 -4.48 9.81 12.29
CA ILE A 55 -5.57 9.29 11.47
C ILE A 55 -5.09 8.10 10.64
N ILE A 56 -6.04 7.25 10.27
CA ILE A 56 -5.91 6.19 9.27
C ILE A 56 -6.71 6.59 8.04
N ALA A 57 -6.07 6.58 6.88
CA ALA A 57 -6.72 6.68 5.59
C ALA A 57 -6.73 5.29 4.93
N VAL A 58 -7.90 4.89 4.44
CA VAL A 58 -8.10 3.61 3.72
C VAL A 58 -8.81 3.87 2.40
N THR A 59 -8.39 3.15 1.36
CA THR A 59 -9.02 3.19 0.04
C THR A 59 -9.24 1.79 -0.51
N ASP A 60 -10.24 1.65 -1.37
CA ASP A 60 -10.61 0.38 -2.01
C ASP A 60 -11.39 0.66 -3.29
N VAL A 61 -10.99 0.00 -4.40
CA VAL A 61 -11.72 0.03 -5.66
C VAL A 61 -12.96 -0.86 -5.55
N SER A 62 -14.13 -0.24 -5.64
CA SER A 62 -15.40 -0.96 -5.63
C SER A 62 -15.48 -1.93 -6.81
N GLN A 63 -15.98 -3.14 -6.55
CA GLN A 63 -16.12 -4.22 -7.55
C GLN A 63 -14.81 -4.54 -8.30
N SER A 64 -13.65 -4.39 -7.63
CA SER A 64 -12.32 -4.72 -8.17
C SER A 64 -12.26 -6.12 -8.76
N THR A 65 -12.85 -7.11 -8.08
CA THR A 65 -12.93 -8.51 -8.53
C THR A 65 -13.57 -8.63 -9.92
N GLU A 66 -14.72 -7.97 -10.15
CA GLU A 66 -15.42 -8.01 -11.44
C GLU A 66 -14.65 -7.28 -12.54
N ALA A 67 -13.96 -6.18 -12.20
CA ALA A 67 -13.11 -5.46 -13.16
C ALA A 67 -11.89 -6.31 -13.57
N ILE A 68 -11.28 -7.02 -12.61
CA ILE A 68 -10.17 -7.93 -12.82
C ILE A 68 -10.59 -9.12 -13.70
N GLU A 69 -11.76 -9.70 -13.47
CA GLU A 69 -12.34 -10.75 -14.35
C GLU A 69 -12.51 -10.28 -15.80
N LYS A 70 -12.76 -8.99 -16.02
CA LYS A 70 -12.83 -8.35 -17.34
C LYS A 70 -11.46 -7.97 -17.92
N GLY A 71 -10.36 -8.41 -17.31
CA GLY A 71 -8.99 -8.13 -17.75
C GLY A 71 -8.47 -6.74 -17.37
N ARG A 72 -9.16 -5.99 -16.51
CA ARG A 72 -8.83 -4.59 -16.15
C ARG A 72 -7.94 -4.48 -14.92
N TYR A 73 -7.10 -5.49 -14.71
CA TYR A 73 -6.27 -5.61 -13.52
C TYR A 73 -5.27 -4.45 -13.37
N ARG A 74 -4.63 -4.02 -14.46
CA ARG A 74 -3.64 -2.92 -14.41
C ARG A 74 -4.29 -1.61 -14.01
N GLU A 75 -5.51 -1.34 -14.47
CA GLU A 75 -6.28 -0.15 -14.10
C GLU A 75 -6.65 -0.20 -12.62
N VAL A 76 -7.08 -1.34 -12.11
CA VAL A 76 -7.40 -1.52 -10.68
C VAL A 76 -6.17 -1.26 -9.83
N ASN A 77 -5.03 -1.86 -10.16
CA ASN A 77 -3.79 -1.65 -9.41
C ASN A 77 -3.30 -0.22 -9.48
N THR A 78 -3.45 0.42 -10.63
CA THR A 78 -3.06 1.82 -10.79
C THR A 78 -3.96 2.74 -9.98
N ALA A 79 -5.27 2.49 -9.93
CA ALA A 79 -6.18 3.25 -9.09
C ALA A 79 -5.82 3.14 -7.60
N GLY A 80 -5.45 1.95 -7.12
CA GLY A 80 -4.97 1.77 -5.75
C GLY A 80 -3.63 2.46 -5.48
N ALA A 81 -2.64 2.30 -6.37
CA ALA A 81 -1.30 2.89 -6.20
C ALA A 81 -1.26 4.41 -6.40
N ALA A 82 -2.21 4.96 -7.17
CA ALA A 82 -2.37 6.41 -7.36
C ALA A 82 -2.59 7.15 -6.03
N VAL A 83 -3.17 6.49 -5.03
CA VAL A 83 -3.36 7.06 -3.69
C VAL A 83 -2.01 7.39 -3.05
N LEU A 84 -1.07 6.45 -3.05
CA LEU A 84 0.24 6.64 -2.44
C LEU A 84 1.07 7.68 -3.20
N ALA A 85 1.00 7.68 -4.53
CA ALA A 85 1.66 8.69 -5.36
C ALA A 85 1.11 10.09 -5.09
N ALA A 86 -0.22 10.24 -5.09
CA ALA A 86 -0.89 11.51 -4.86
C ALA A 86 -0.57 12.10 -3.48
N VAL A 87 -0.67 11.29 -2.43
CA VAL A 87 -0.40 11.76 -1.05
C VAL A 87 1.07 12.08 -0.85
N SER A 88 1.99 11.27 -1.39
CA SER A 88 3.43 11.56 -1.35
C SER A 88 3.78 12.87 -2.08
N ASN A 89 3.09 13.18 -3.18
CA ASN A 89 3.29 14.42 -3.92
C ASN A 89 2.66 15.63 -3.20
N ALA A 90 1.55 15.43 -2.50
CA ALA A 90 0.89 16.47 -1.69
C ALA A 90 1.65 16.78 -0.40
N LEU A 91 2.35 15.80 0.17
CA LEU A 91 3.11 15.88 1.42
C LEU A 91 4.55 15.38 1.23
N PRO A 92 5.39 16.09 0.45
CA PRO A 92 6.70 15.59 0.02
C PRO A 92 7.72 15.40 1.13
N ASP A 93 7.55 16.12 2.25
CA ASP A 93 8.45 16.08 3.40
C ASP A 93 7.98 15.11 4.49
N LEU A 94 6.76 14.55 4.39
CA LEU A 94 6.22 13.63 5.38
C LEU A 94 6.51 12.17 4.98
N GLN A 95 7.27 11.45 5.81
CA GLN A 95 7.32 10.00 5.72
C GLN A 95 6.18 9.39 6.54
N PHE A 96 5.27 8.71 5.85
CA PHE A 96 4.12 8.09 6.49
C PHE A 96 4.13 6.56 6.27
N PRO A 97 3.68 5.77 7.27
CA PRO A 97 3.53 4.34 7.09
C PRO A 97 2.39 4.06 6.13
N SER A 98 2.64 3.20 5.13
CA SER A 98 1.65 2.82 4.14
C SER A 98 1.78 1.36 3.70
N THR A 99 0.65 0.75 3.35
CA THR A 99 0.55 -0.56 2.68
C THR A 99 -0.32 -0.44 1.43
N PHE A 100 -0.06 -1.31 0.45
CA PHE A 100 -0.79 -1.39 -0.81
C PHE A 100 -1.29 -2.83 -1.02
N GLY A 101 -2.59 -2.97 -1.26
CA GLY A 101 -3.29 -4.25 -1.36
C GLY A 101 -3.58 -4.72 -2.78
N GLY A 102 -3.16 -3.99 -3.81
CA GLY A 102 -3.58 -4.20 -5.20
C GLY A 102 -4.69 -3.24 -5.58
N ASP A 103 -5.89 -3.44 -5.07
CA ASP A 103 -7.08 -2.63 -5.38
C ASP A 103 -7.30 -1.44 -4.45
N GLY A 104 -6.32 -1.12 -3.61
CA GLY A 104 -6.42 -0.06 -2.62
C GLY A 104 -5.13 0.15 -1.85
N ALA A 105 -5.11 1.17 -1.02
CA ALA A 105 -3.99 1.50 -0.15
C ALA A 105 -4.49 1.93 1.22
N SER A 106 -3.68 1.69 2.24
CA SER A 106 -3.94 2.19 3.58
C SER A 106 -2.69 2.87 4.13
N PHE A 107 -2.85 3.98 4.84
CA PHE A 107 -1.75 4.70 5.44
C PHE A 107 -2.17 5.46 6.69
N ALA A 108 -1.19 5.86 7.51
CA ALA A 108 -1.44 6.66 8.70
C ALA A 108 -0.68 7.98 8.64
N ALA A 109 -1.24 9.04 9.23
CA ALA A 109 -0.58 10.35 9.30
C ALA A 109 -1.05 11.13 10.53
N PRO A 110 -0.30 12.15 10.98
CA PRO A 110 -0.77 13.12 11.96
C PRO A 110 -2.07 13.79 11.51
N ALA A 111 -3.02 14.01 12.43
CA ALA A 111 -4.30 14.62 12.11
C ALA A 111 -4.19 16.07 11.58
N ALA A 112 -3.08 16.75 11.84
CA ALA A 112 -2.77 18.07 11.26
C ALA A 112 -2.86 18.06 9.72
N TYR A 113 -2.51 16.94 9.07
CA TYR A 113 -2.58 16.79 7.61
C TYR A 113 -3.94 16.32 7.08
N ALA A 114 -4.94 16.09 7.94
CA ALA A 114 -6.21 15.49 7.56
C ALA A 114 -6.93 16.27 6.44
N SER A 115 -6.85 17.60 6.43
CA SER A 115 -7.48 18.42 5.37
C SER A 115 -6.83 18.19 4.00
N ILE A 116 -5.49 18.18 3.95
CA ILE A 116 -4.73 17.94 2.71
C ILE A 116 -4.97 16.52 2.21
N ILE A 117 -4.97 15.55 3.13
CA ILE A 117 -5.24 14.14 2.83
C ILE A 117 -6.65 13.97 2.26
N LYS A 118 -7.68 14.55 2.90
CA LYS A 118 -9.07 14.46 2.41
C LYS A 118 -9.23 15.08 1.02
N ASP A 119 -8.68 16.27 0.77
CA ASP A 119 -8.71 16.88 -0.57
C ASP A 119 -7.98 15.99 -1.59
N THR A 120 -6.80 15.49 -1.25
CA THR A 120 -6.01 14.61 -2.14
C THR A 120 -6.77 13.33 -2.48
N LEU A 121 -7.35 12.65 -1.48
CA LEU A 121 -8.16 11.45 -1.66
C LEU A 121 -9.40 11.71 -2.53
N ALA A 122 -10.09 12.83 -2.32
CA ALA A 122 -11.24 13.23 -3.12
C ALA A 122 -10.86 13.43 -4.60
N ARG A 123 -9.70 14.05 -4.88
CA ARG A 123 -9.18 14.24 -6.25
C ARG A 123 -8.74 12.91 -6.88
N THR A 124 -8.09 12.03 -6.12
CA THR A 124 -7.70 10.71 -6.60
C THR A 124 -8.93 9.87 -6.94
N ALA A 125 -9.99 9.94 -6.12
CA ALA A 125 -11.25 9.26 -6.40
C ALA A 125 -11.93 9.79 -7.68
N ALA A 126 -11.94 11.11 -7.87
CA ALA A 126 -12.44 11.71 -9.11
C ALA A 126 -11.62 11.27 -10.32
N TRP A 127 -10.29 11.25 -10.24
CA TRP A 127 -9.43 10.78 -11.32
C TRP A 127 -9.63 9.30 -11.65
N ALA A 128 -9.74 8.43 -10.64
CA ALA A 128 -9.96 7.00 -10.85
C ALA A 128 -11.27 6.74 -11.61
N GLU A 129 -12.32 7.50 -11.30
CA GLU A 129 -13.60 7.37 -11.99
C GLU A 129 -13.58 8.04 -13.38
N ASP A 130 -13.09 9.27 -13.48
CA ASP A 130 -13.14 10.04 -14.73
C ASP A 130 -12.18 9.49 -15.80
N ALA A 131 -10.99 9.02 -15.40
CA ALA A 131 -9.95 8.56 -16.32
C ALA A 131 -9.95 7.03 -16.51
N LEU A 132 -10.32 6.27 -15.49
CA LEU A 132 -10.33 4.80 -15.55
C LEU A 132 -11.74 4.22 -15.48
N GLY A 133 -12.81 4.96 -15.21
CA GLY A 133 -14.14 4.36 -15.02
C GLY A 133 -14.15 3.36 -13.86
N LEU A 134 -13.39 3.63 -12.80
CA LEU A 134 -13.33 2.81 -11.58
C LEU A 134 -13.76 3.64 -10.39
N SER A 135 -14.69 3.12 -9.57
CA SER A 135 -15.12 3.79 -8.36
C SER A 135 -14.15 3.50 -7.21
N LEU A 136 -13.36 4.49 -6.82
CA LEU A 136 -12.44 4.40 -5.69
C LEU A 136 -13.12 4.94 -4.42
N ARG A 137 -13.38 4.05 -3.46
CA ARG A 137 -13.87 4.42 -2.13
C ARG A 137 -12.71 4.93 -1.29
N THR A 138 -12.96 5.97 -0.51
CA THR A 138 -11.94 6.55 0.38
C THR A 138 -12.56 6.92 1.73
N ALA A 139 -11.83 6.68 2.81
CA ALA A 139 -12.23 7.07 4.16
C ALA A 139 -11.03 7.55 4.98
N VAL A 140 -11.30 8.43 5.95
CA VAL A 140 -10.32 8.94 6.91
C VAL A 140 -10.90 8.81 8.31
N ILE A 141 -10.21 8.05 9.16
CA ILE A 141 -10.71 7.56 10.44
C ILE A 141 -9.71 7.94 11.54
N PRO A 142 -10.12 8.63 12.63
CA PRO A 142 -9.27 8.88 13.78
C PRO A 142 -8.84 7.59 14.49
N ILE A 143 -7.59 7.54 15.00
CA ILE A 143 -7.12 6.42 15.84
C ILE A 143 -7.98 6.27 17.09
N ALA A 144 -8.47 7.37 17.66
CA ALA A 144 -9.37 7.36 18.81
C ALA A 144 -10.62 6.48 18.57
N ASP A 145 -11.20 6.52 17.37
CA ASP A 145 -12.41 5.75 17.03
C ASP A 145 -12.12 4.25 16.90
N ILE A 146 -10.92 3.91 16.42
CA ILE A 146 -10.42 2.51 16.38
C ILE A 146 -10.26 1.99 17.81
N ARG A 147 -9.64 2.79 18.69
CA ARG A 147 -9.41 2.42 20.10
C ARG A 147 -10.68 2.35 20.92
N ALA A 148 -11.70 3.14 20.59
CA ALA A 148 -13.04 3.00 21.16
C ALA A 148 -13.67 1.62 20.88
N ARG A 149 -13.16 0.87 19.90
CA ARG A 149 -13.55 -0.52 19.60
C ARG A 149 -12.61 -1.57 20.22
N GLN A 150 -11.74 -1.17 21.15
CA GLN A 150 -10.74 -2.04 21.79
C GLN A 150 -9.73 -2.65 20.80
N LEU A 151 -9.53 -1.97 19.67
CA LEU A 151 -8.50 -2.29 18.68
C LEU A 151 -7.40 -1.23 18.73
N ASP A 152 -6.28 -1.49 18.08
CA ASP A 152 -5.21 -0.50 17.94
C ASP A 152 -4.60 -0.59 16.54
N VAL A 153 -3.80 0.41 16.19
CA VAL A 153 -2.94 0.34 15.01
C VAL A 153 -1.51 0.47 15.45
N LEU A 154 -0.79 -0.63 15.27
CA LEU A 154 0.60 -0.79 15.59
C LEU A 154 1.38 -0.80 14.29
N VAL A 155 2.53 -0.15 14.27
CA VAL A 155 3.39 -0.06 13.09
C VAL A 155 4.80 -0.54 13.40
N ALA A 156 5.42 -1.21 12.43
CA ALA A 156 6.84 -1.53 12.41
C ALA A 156 7.43 -1.20 11.03
N ARG A 157 8.76 -1.06 10.96
CA ARG A 157 9.49 -0.82 9.70
C ARG A 157 10.29 -2.05 9.30
N PHE A 158 10.00 -2.59 8.14
CA PHE A 158 10.75 -3.68 7.53
C PHE A 158 11.66 -3.14 6.43
N ALA A 159 12.95 -3.45 6.46
CA ALA A 159 13.93 -3.05 5.47
C ALA A 159 14.38 -4.27 4.63
N PRO A 160 13.77 -4.54 3.46
CA PRO A 160 14.26 -5.62 2.59
C PRO A 160 15.59 -5.28 1.91
N SER A 161 15.96 -3.99 1.90
CA SER A 161 17.20 -3.47 1.35
C SER A 161 17.65 -2.22 2.12
N SER A 162 18.88 -1.77 1.89
CA SER A 162 19.38 -0.51 2.45
C SER A 162 18.75 0.74 1.82
N ASN A 163 17.94 0.58 0.76
CA ASN A 163 17.38 1.69 0.00
C ASN A 163 15.91 2.01 0.33
N ILE A 164 15.19 1.08 0.96
CA ILE A 164 13.75 1.23 1.19
C ILE A 164 13.31 0.58 2.50
N THR A 165 12.23 1.11 3.08
CA THR A 165 11.53 0.49 4.21
C THR A 165 10.03 0.42 3.92
N TYR A 166 9.42 -0.71 4.28
CA TYR A 166 7.98 -0.96 4.23
C TYR A 166 7.36 -0.91 5.62
N ALA A 167 6.16 -0.33 5.72
CA ALA A 167 5.39 -0.37 6.94
C ALA A 167 4.73 -1.75 7.08
N MET A 168 4.79 -2.29 8.29
CA MET A 168 4.03 -3.48 8.70
C MET A 168 3.02 -3.04 9.76
N PHE A 169 1.77 -3.46 9.65
CA PHE A 169 0.69 -3.10 10.56
C PHE A 169 0.18 -4.29 11.35
N ALA A 170 -0.15 -4.06 12.62
CA ALA A 170 -0.79 -5.03 13.50
C ALA A 170 -1.79 -4.33 14.44
N GLY A 171 -2.57 -5.09 15.20
CA GLY A 171 -3.51 -4.56 16.20
C GLY A 171 -4.99 -4.62 15.79
N GLY A 172 -5.27 -5.03 14.56
CA GLY A 172 -6.63 -5.25 14.04
C GLY A 172 -7.35 -3.96 13.60
N GLY A 173 -6.77 -2.80 13.88
CA GLY A 173 -7.38 -1.51 13.58
C GLY A 173 -7.47 -1.20 12.09
N LEU A 174 -6.52 -1.67 11.27
CA LEU A 174 -6.52 -1.45 9.83
C LEU A 174 -7.59 -2.30 9.15
N ALA A 175 -7.67 -3.58 9.53
CA ALA A 175 -8.74 -4.47 9.07
C ALA A 175 -10.13 -3.96 9.47
N TRP A 176 -10.25 -3.34 10.66
CA TRP A 176 -11.49 -2.69 11.06
C TRP A 176 -11.81 -1.45 10.24
N ALA A 177 -10.82 -0.58 10.00
CA ALA A 177 -10.97 0.63 9.18
C ALA A 177 -11.42 0.30 7.74
N GLU A 178 -10.84 -0.72 7.12
CA GLU A 178 -11.23 -1.19 5.78
C GLU A 178 -12.69 -1.67 5.77
N ARG A 179 -13.13 -2.35 6.83
CA ARG A 179 -14.53 -2.79 6.98
C ARG A 179 -15.49 -1.60 7.08
N GLU A 180 -15.16 -0.58 7.88
CA GLU A 180 -15.97 0.63 8.02
C GLU A 180 -16.09 1.39 6.69
N LEU A 181 -14.99 1.52 5.94
CA LEU A 181 -15.00 2.04 4.57
C LEU A 181 -16.00 1.29 3.69
N LYS A 182 -15.95 -0.04 3.72
CA LYS A 182 -16.82 -0.90 2.89
C LYS A 182 -18.30 -0.80 3.29
N GLN A 183 -18.59 -0.39 4.52
CA GLN A 183 -19.94 -0.15 5.03
C GLN A 183 -20.45 1.28 4.77
N GLY A 184 -19.62 2.16 4.22
CA GLY A 184 -20.01 3.55 3.95
C GLY A 184 -19.79 4.51 5.13
N SER A 185 -19.01 4.11 6.13
CA SER A 185 -18.62 4.97 7.26
C SER A 185 -17.38 5.80 6.92
N TYR A 186 -17.24 6.98 7.54
CA TYR A 186 -16.05 7.86 7.43
C TYR A 186 -15.67 8.29 6.00
N ILE A 187 -16.63 8.23 5.06
CA ILE A 187 -16.39 8.44 3.64
C ILE A 187 -15.90 9.86 3.36
N VAL A 188 -14.84 9.93 2.57
CA VAL A 188 -14.42 11.15 1.90
C VAL A 188 -15.05 11.15 0.50
N PRO A 189 -15.94 12.11 0.19
CA PRO A 189 -16.60 12.15 -1.11
C PRO A 189 -15.60 12.50 -2.21
N ARG A 190 -15.82 11.96 -3.41
CA ARG A 190 -15.03 12.33 -4.59
C ARG A 190 -15.16 13.82 -4.90
N ALA A 191 -14.12 14.38 -5.51
CA ALA A 191 -14.16 15.74 -6.05
C ALA A 191 -15.07 15.83 -7.30
N PRO A 192 -15.47 17.04 -7.73
CA PRO A 192 -16.18 17.23 -8.99
C PRO A 192 -15.42 16.69 -10.21
N ILE A 193 -16.17 16.40 -11.28
CA ILE A 193 -15.61 15.89 -12.55
C ILE A 193 -14.55 16.84 -13.13
N GLY A 194 -13.49 16.27 -13.69
CA GLY A 194 -12.40 16.99 -14.34
C GLY A 194 -11.36 17.57 -13.38
N VAL A 195 -11.49 17.33 -12.07
CA VAL A 195 -10.46 17.70 -11.10
C VAL A 195 -9.26 16.75 -11.23
N THR A 196 -8.07 17.34 -11.35
CA THR A 196 -6.78 16.65 -11.53
C THR A 196 -6.08 16.38 -10.21
N VAL A 197 -5.21 15.37 -10.19
CA VAL A 197 -4.34 15.01 -9.06
C VAL A 197 -2.91 14.74 -9.54
N ASP A 198 -1.89 15.11 -8.77
CA ASP A 198 -0.50 14.88 -9.15
C ASP A 198 -0.09 13.42 -8.92
N LEU A 199 0.06 12.65 -9.99
CA LEU A 199 0.50 11.25 -9.97
C LEU A 199 1.95 11.10 -10.44
N THR A 200 2.75 12.16 -10.36
CA THR A 200 4.18 12.12 -10.68
C THR A 200 4.86 10.96 -9.96
N GLY A 201 5.59 10.14 -10.71
CA GLY A 201 6.31 8.97 -10.21
C GLY A 201 5.53 7.65 -10.34
N LEU A 202 4.21 7.68 -10.52
CA LEU A 202 3.43 6.46 -10.79
C LEU A 202 3.65 6.01 -12.23
N SER A 203 4.14 4.80 -12.43
CA SER A 203 4.25 4.19 -13.75
C SER A 203 4.46 2.68 -13.63
N CYS A 204 3.99 1.90 -14.60
CA CYS A 204 4.42 0.51 -14.72
C CYS A 204 4.64 0.18 -16.19
N ARG A 205 5.91 -0.02 -16.56
CA ARG A 205 6.34 -0.29 -17.94
C ARG A 205 6.85 -1.73 -18.12
N PHE A 206 6.59 -2.60 -17.14
CA PHE A 206 7.00 -3.99 -17.18
C PHE A 206 5.85 -4.86 -17.69
N ALA A 207 6.20 -5.83 -18.52
CA ALA A 207 5.27 -6.86 -18.96
C ALA A 207 4.93 -7.80 -17.78
N PRO A 208 3.80 -8.53 -17.85
CA PRO A 208 3.51 -9.60 -16.90
C PRO A 208 4.69 -10.59 -16.78
N ILE A 209 4.98 -10.96 -15.54
CA ILE A 209 6.14 -11.77 -15.15
C ILE A 209 5.69 -13.20 -15.00
N SER A 210 5.96 -14.04 -16.01
CA SER A 210 5.62 -15.47 -15.96
C SER A 210 6.42 -16.19 -14.87
N THR A 211 5.75 -17.15 -14.21
CA THR A 211 6.37 -18.06 -13.24
C THR A 211 7.59 -18.78 -13.83
N LYS A 212 8.62 -18.97 -13.00
CA LYS A 212 9.79 -19.81 -13.29
C LYS A 212 9.70 -21.18 -12.62
N ARG A 213 8.77 -21.36 -11.67
CA ARG A 213 8.68 -22.57 -10.83
C ARG A 213 7.38 -23.35 -10.98
N GLY A 214 6.40 -22.79 -11.69
CA GLY A 214 5.14 -23.41 -12.06
C GLY A 214 3.91 -22.68 -11.52
N VAL A 215 4.03 -21.97 -10.38
CA VAL A 215 2.90 -21.27 -9.76
C VAL A 215 3.35 -19.93 -9.17
N ILE A 216 2.67 -18.85 -9.57
CA ILE A 216 2.58 -17.64 -8.76
C ILE A 216 1.44 -17.84 -7.75
N LEU A 217 1.78 -17.90 -6.46
CA LEU A 217 0.83 -18.09 -5.37
C LEU A 217 0.60 -16.76 -4.66
N SER A 218 -0.60 -16.21 -4.77
CA SER A 218 -1.08 -15.12 -3.91
C SER A 218 -1.79 -15.72 -2.70
N LEU A 219 -1.42 -15.30 -1.49
CA LEU A 219 -2.03 -15.79 -0.25
C LEU A 219 -2.32 -14.66 0.72
N ILE A 220 -3.44 -14.79 1.43
CA ILE A 220 -3.86 -13.90 2.51
C ILE A 220 -4.23 -14.78 3.70
N VAL A 221 -3.66 -14.49 4.87
CA VAL A 221 -3.89 -15.23 6.11
C VAL A 221 -4.14 -14.22 7.22
N VAL A 222 -5.33 -14.27 7.84
CA VAL A 222 -5.76 -13.33 8.87
C VAL A 222 -6.04 -14.05 10.18
N PRO A 223 -5.78 -13.41 11.34
CA PRO A 223 -5.98 -14.03 12.64
C PRO A 223 -7.45 -14.32 12.92
N ARG A 224 -7.68 -15.33 13.74
CA ARG A 224 -8.94 -15.52 14.49
C ARG A 224 -8.77 -14.98 15.92
N GLU A 225 -9.53 -15.52 16.87
CA GLU A 225 -9.59 -15.04 18.24
C GLU A 225 -8.31 -15.27 19.06
N ASP A 226 -7.44 -16.20 18.65
CA ASP A 226 -6.18 -16.51 19.35
C ASP A 226 -4.96 -15.95 18.58
N PRO A 227 -4.41 -14.79 19.02
CA PRO A 227 -3.23 -14.20 18.40
C PRO A 227 -1.99 -15.10 18.53
N THR A 228 -1.82 -15.83 19.62
CA THR A 228 -0.62 -16.66 19.85
C THR A 228 -0.56 -17.79 18.84
N SER A 229 -1.66 -18.54 18.69
CA SER A 229 -1.76 -19.59 17.68
C SER A 229 -1.55 -19.05 16.26
N PHE A 230 -2.03 -17.83 15.98
CA PHE A 230 -1.80 -17.18 14.69
C PHE A 230 -0.32 -16.87 14.45
N MET A 231 0.39 -16.30 15.43
CA MET A 231 1.83 -16.00 15.27
C MET A 231 2.66 -17.27 15.08
N GLU A 232 2.35 -18.35 15.82
CA GLU A 232 3.00 -19.66 15.65
C GLU A 232 2.76 -20.24 14.24
N LEU A 233 1.53 -20.09 13.72
CA LEU A 233 1.19 -20.46 12.36
C LEU A 233 2.03 -19.68 11.34
N ILE A 234 2.10 -18.35 11.47
CA ILE A 234 2.87 -17.53 10.52
C ILE A 234 4.35 -17.93 10.55
N GLN A 235 4.95 -18.13 11.74
CA GLN A 235 6.32 -18.63 11.84
C GLN A 235 6.52 -19.99 11.17
N LYS A 236 5.59 -20.92 11.38
CA LYS A 236 5.63 -22.24 10.74
C LYS A 236 5.52 -22.11 9.22
N LEU A 237 4.60 -21.29 8.73
CA LEU A 237 4.38 -21.05 7.31
C LEU A 237 5.62 -20.43 6.64
N LEU A 238 6.24 -19.42 7.26
CA LEU A 238 7.48 -18.83 6.75
C LEU A 238 8.61 -19.85 6.69
N ARG A 239 8.77 -20.69 7.72
CA ARG A 239 9.74 -21.81 7.69
C ARG A 239 9.45 -22.79 6.56
N THR A 240 8.18 -23.17 6.34
CA THR A 240 7.78 -24.05 5.23
C THR A 240 8.10 -23.44 3.88
N LEU A 241 7.84 -22.14 3.71
CA LEU A 241 8.14 -21.39 2.50
C LEU A 241 9.67 -21.30 2.26
N CYS A 242 10.48 -21.17 3.30
CA CYS A 242 11.94 -21.15 3.20
C CYS A 242 12.59 -22.49 2.84
N LEU A 243 11.89 -23.62 2.95
CA LEU A 243 12.42 -24.93 2.54
C LEU A 243 12.58 -25.04 1.01
N ASP A 244 11.87 -24.21 0.26
CA ASP A 244 11.91 -24.22 -1.19
C ASP A 244 13.08 -23.35 -1.69
N GLN A 245 14.14 -23.99 -2.20
CA GLN A 245 15.26 -23.32 -2.86
C GLN A 245 15.24 -23.61 -4.37
N PRO A 246 15.50 -22.61 -5.25
CA PRO A 246 15.93 -21.22 -4.98
C PRO A 246 14.82 -20.27 -4.50
N SER A 247 15.14 -18.98 -4.30
CA SER A 247 14.28 -17.93 -3.73
C SER A 247 12.83 -17.90 -4.25
N LEU A 248 11.86 -17.64 -3.35
CA LEU A 248 10.43 -17.45 -3.65
C LEU A 248 10.08 -16.13 -4.37
N HIS A 249 11.12 -15.37 -4.73
CA HIS A 249 10.97 -14.04 -5.31
C HIS A 249 10.27 -14.12 -6.67
N PRO A 250 9.17 -13.38 -6.89
CA PRO A 250 8.38 -13.48 -8.12
C PRO A 250 9.06 -12.85 -9.35
N LEU A 251 10.08 -12.01 -9.15
CA LEU A 251 10.87 -11.45 -10.26
C LEU A 251 12.06 -12.36 -10.61
N PRO A 252 12.35 -12.51 -11.91
CA PRO A 252 13.55 -13.21 -12.37
C PRO A 252 14.82 -12.45 -11.99
N ALA A 253 15.94 -13.17 -11.85
CA ALA A 253 17.24 -12.60 -11.51
C ALA A 253 17.74 -11.58 -12.53
N GLU A 254 17.37 -11.74 -13.81
CA GLU A 254 17.72 -10.82 -14.88
C GLU A 254 16.85 -9.56 -14.91
N GLY A 255 15.82 -9.49 -14.06
CA GLY A 255 14.80 -8.44 -14.08
C GLY A 255 13.67 -8.71 -15.10
N PRO A 256 12.48 -8.14 -14.88
CA PRO A 256 11.34 -8.32 -15.76
C PRO A 256 11.56 -7.63 -17.12
N LEU A 257 10.90 -8.15 -18.15
CA LEU A 257 10.92 -7.55 -19.49
C LEU A 257 10.13 -6.24 -19.50
N HIS A 258 10.62 -5.27 -20.28
CA HIS A 258 9.86 -4.05 -20.55
C HIS A 258 8.72 -4.36 -21.54
N GLU A 259 7.56 -3.79 -21.27
CA GLU A 259 6.46 -3.73 -22.22
C GLU A 259 6.56 -2.38 -22.96
N TRP A 260 6.65 -2.44 -24.29
CA TRP A 260 6.96 -1.27 -25.12
C TRP A 260 5.72 -0.51 -25.63
N THR A 261 4.53 -0.85 -25.14
CA THR A 261 3.28 -0.20 -25.56
C THR A 261 3.07 1.08 -24.77
N ASP A 262 2.81 2.18 -25.48
CA ASP A 262 2.26 3.42 -24.88
C ASP A 262 0.82 3.10 -24.44
N ASP A 263 0.69 2.60 -23.21
CA ASP A 263 -0.57 2.09 -22.66
C ASP A 263 -1.55 3.24 -22.41
N HIS A 264 -2.86 3.02 -22.60
CA HIS A 264 -3.91 4.00 -22.27
C HIS A 264 -3.80 4.49 -20.83
N LEU A 265 -3.25 3.64 -19.97
CA LEU A 265 -2.94 3.89 -18.57
C LEU A 265 -1.86 4.97 -18.38
N ASP A 266 -0.76 4.90 -19.12
CA ASP A 266 0.31 5.92 -19.09
C ASP A 266 -0.24 7.29 -19.53
N HIS A 267 -1.13 7.28 -20.53
CA HIS A 267 -1.84 8.48 -20.96
C HIS A 267 -2.80 9.02 -19.89
N ALA A 268 -3.58 8.14 -19.24
CA ALA A 268 -4.49 8.49 -18.15
C ALA A 268 -3.76 9.12 -16.95
N ILE A 269 -2.61 8.56 -16.55
CA ILE A 269 -1.76 9.08 -15.47
C ILE A 269 -1.23 10.47 -15.83
N ARG A 270 -0.70 10.64 -17.05
CA ARG A 270 -0.12 11.92 -17.51
C ARG A 270 -1.16 13.03 -17.63
N ASN A 271 -2.35 12.71 -18.15
CA ASN A 271 -3.44 13.69 -18.27
C ASN A 271 -4.08 14.02 -16.92
N GLY A 272 -4.11 13.05 -16.01
CA GLY A 272 -4.52 13.26 -14.61
C GLY A 272 -3.63 14.25 -13.87
N SER A 273 -2.34 14.32 -14.22
CA SER A 273 -1.31 15.13 -13.55
C SER A 273 -1.20 16.57 -14.08
N ARG A 274 -2.17 17.06 -14.86
CA ARG A 274 -2.05 18.30 -15.66
C ARG A 274 -2.23 19.59 -14.85
N LYS A 275 -1.46 19.78 -13.77
CA LYS A 275 -1.21 21.08 -13.13
C LYS A 275 0.17 21.15 -12.49
N MET A 276 1.23 21.19 -13.31
CA MET A 276 2.43 21.91 -12.87
C MET A 276 2.32 23.37 -13.31
N PRO A 277 2.45 24.36 -12.41
CA PRO A 277 2.56 25.76 -12.81
C PRO A 277 3.75 25.93 -13.76
N PHE A 278 3.62 26.83 -14.74
CA PHE A 278 4.64 27.05 -15.78
C PHE A 278 6.06 27.24 -15.22
N ALA A 279 6.19 27.85 -14.03
CA ALA A 279 7.46 28.00 -13.32
C ALA A 279 8.08 26.66 -12.86
N ALA A 280 7.27 25.71 -12.36
CA ALA A 280 7.73 24.37 -11.96
C ALA A 280 8.08 23.51 -13.19
N TRP A 281 7.31 23.65 -14.27
CA TRP A 281 7.62 23.05 -15.57
C TRP A 281 8.93 23.61 -16.14
N ALA A 282 9.13 24.93 -16.13
CA ALA A 282 10.35 25.59 -16.58
C ALA A 282 11.57 25.18 -15.72
N ALA A 283 11.43 25.13 -14.39
CA ALA A 283 12.49 24.67 -13.49
C ALA A 283 12.84 23.18 -13.68
N LYS A 284 11.86 22.33 -14.05
CA LYS A 284 12.10 20.94 -14.44
C LYS A 284 12.80 20.84 -15.80
N TRP A 285 12.43 21.69 -16.76
CA TRP A 285 13.09 21.74 -18.08
C TRP A 285 14.50 22.29 -18.02
N LEU A 286 14.77 23.36 -17.26
CA LEU A 286 16.11 23.89 -16.99
C LEU A 286 17.03 22.83 -16.35
N ARG A 287 16.48 21.97 -15.48
CA ARG A 287 17.19 20.81 -14.91
C ARG A 287 17.31 19.60 -15.87
N ALA A 288 16.51 19.56 -16.94
CA ALA A 288 16.54 18.52 -17.98
C ALA A 288 17.36 18.89 -19.22
N VAL A 289 17.84 20.14 -19.33
CA VAL A 289 18.71 20.58 -20.45
C VAL A 289 20.11 19.93 -20.39
N PRO A 290 20.78 19.77 -19.24
CA PRO A 290 22.07 19.09 -19.20
C PRO A 290 21.99 17.61 -19.61
N SER A 291 20.83 16.97 -19.42
CA SER A 291 20.62 15.55 -19.75
C SER A 291 20.24 15.29 -21.21
N ARG A 292 19.90 16.33 -22.01
CA ARG A 292 19.55 16.17 -23.44
C ARG A 292 20.67 16.55 -24.41
N VAL A 293 21.58 17.46 -24.03
CA VAL A 293 22.77 17.77 -24.85
C VAL A 293 23.75 16.59 -24.86
N GLY A 294 23.77 15.77 -23.81
CA GLY A 294 24.50 14.50 -23.79
C GLY A 294 24.01 13.53 -24.87
N THR A 295 22.71 13.31 -25.00
CA THR A 295 22.14 12.31 -25.92
C THR A 295 22.40 12.61 -27.41
N VAL A 296 22.44 13.88 -27.82
CA VAL A 296 22.67 14.25 -29.23
C VAL A 296 24.17 14.18 -29.62
N LEU A 297 25.09 14.49 -28.70
CA LEU A 297 26.54 14.28 -28.95
C LEU A 297 26.99 12.81 -28.75
N GLY A 298 26.12 11.93 -28.26
CA GLY A 298 26.40 10.50 -28.01
C GLY A 298 26.49 9.62 -29.25
N PHE A 299 26.05 10.09 -30.42
CA PHE A 299 26.12 9.32 -31.68
C PHE A 299 27.56 9.10 -32.20
N ARG A 300 28.58 9.66 -31.53
CA ARG A 300 30.01 9.47 -31.85
C ARG A 300 30.82 8.71 -30.79
N GLY A 301 30.19 7.80 -30.04
CA GLY A 301 30.93 6.76 -29.32
C GLY A 301 31.52 7.19 -27.96
N PHE A 302 30.77 7.96 -27.17
CA PHE A 302 31.10 8.20 -25.76
C PHE A 302 29.96 7.74 -24.84
N ARG A 303 30.32 6.96 -23.80
CA ARG A 303 29.42 6.47 -22.74
C ARG A 303 28.78 7.66 -22.02
N ILE A 304 27.47 7.85 -22.18
CA ILE A 304 26.71 8.89 -21.48
C ILE A 304 25.86 8.25 -20.38
N GLY A 305 26.11 8.67 -19.14
CA GLY A 305 25.19 8.53 -18.00
C GLY A 305 25.49 7.36 -17.06
N ARG A 306 25.49 7.63 -15.75
CA ARG A 306 25.67 6.66 -14.65
C ARG A 306 24.50 5.66 -14.47
N PHE A 307 23.67 5.43 -15.50
CA PHE A 307 22.63 4.40 -15.43
C PHE A 307 23.30 3.03 -15.60
N ARG A 308 23.57 2.36 -14.47
CA ARG A 308 24.06 0.99 -14.46
C ARG A 308 22.84 0.09 -14.44
N GLU A 309 22.47 -0.43 -15.60
CA GLU A 309 21.33 -1.34 -15.78
C GLU A 309 21.34 -2.51 -14.78
N THR A 310 22.52 -3.07 -14.49
CA THR A 310 22.70 -4.12 -13.49
C THR A 310 22.34 -3.66 -12.08
N LYS A 311 22.74 -2.44 -11.69
CA LYS A 311 22.40 -1.85 -10.38
C LYS A 311 20.89 -1.62 -10.27
N PHE A 312 20.27 -1.08 -11.31
CA PHE A 312 18.83 -0.86 -11.33
C PHE A 312 18.04 -2.17 -11.21
N ARG A 313 18.45 -3.23 -11.91
CA ARG A 313 17.82 -4.56 -11.80
C ARG A 313 17.94 -5.14 -10.40
N GLN A 314 19.12 -5.02 -9.80
CA GLN A 314 19.35 -5.45 -8.42
C GLN A 314 18.47 -4.66 -7.44
N GLU A 315 18.48 -3.32 -7.52
CA GLU A 315 17.65 -2.46 -6.67
C GLU A 315 16.16 -2.77 -6.86
N LEU A 316 15.71 -3.03 -8.09
CA LEU A 316 14.34 -3.41 -8.40
C LEU A 316 13.93 -4.72 -7.71
N MET A 317 14.79 -5.74 -7.72
CA MET A 317 14.53 -6.98 -6.98
C MET A 317 14.54 -6.76 -5.46
N GLU A 318 15.57 -6.09 -4.94
CA GLU A 318 15.73 -5.83 -3.51
C GLU A 318 14.61 -4.97 -2.93
N ASN A 319 14.10 -4.03 -3.72
CA ASN A 319 13.01 -3.14 -3.35
C ASN A 319 11.64 -3.71 -3.68
N THR A 320 11.52 -4.94 -4.17
CA THR A 320 10.21 -5.49 -4.51
C THR A 320 9.45 -5.95 -3.26
N ASP A 321 8.23 -5.46 -3.14
CA ASP A 321 7.32 -5.77 -2.04
C ASP A 321 6.38 -6.91 -2.43
N TYR A 322 6.84 -8.14 -2.16
CA TYR A 322 6.11 -9.38 -2.41
C TYR A 322 5.64 -10.08 -1.11
N ARG A 323 5.93 -9.49 0.06
CA ARG A 323 5.57 -10.01 1.39
C ARG A 323 5.24 -8.85 2.32
N LYS A 324 4.02 -8.84 2.87
CA LYS A 324 3.49 -7.77 3.71
C LYS A 324 2.79 -8.35 4.93
N PHE A 325 2.67 -7.51 5.95
CA PHE A 325 1.87 -7.82 7.12
C PHE A 325 1.02 -6.61 7.49
N ASP A 326 -0.30 -6.72 7.30
CA ASP A 326 -1.26 -5.63 7.48
C ASP A 326 -2.52 -6.09 8.23
N ASP A 327 -2.36 -6.40 9.52
CA ASP A 327 -3.28 -7.19 10.37
C ASP A 327 -3.44 -8.66 9.94
N GLY A 328 -2.64 -9.09 8.98
CA GLY A 328 -2.54 -10.46 8.51
C GLY A 328 -1.37 -10.59 7.54
N LEU A 329 -0.97 -11.82 7.24
CA LEU A 329 0.08 -12.09 6.26
C LEU A 329 -0.49 -12.01 4.85
N ARG A 330 0.18 -11.24 3.97
CA ARG A 330 -0.05 -11.25 2.52
C ARG A 330 1.24 -11.52 1.78
N MET A 331 1.21 -12.45 0.83
CA MET A 331 2.38 -12.74 0.00
C MET A 331 1.96 -13.04 -1.45
N THR A 332 2.82 -12.69 -2.39
CA THR A 332 2.79 -13.19 -3.77
C THR A 332 4.15 -13.79 -4.08
N VAL A 333 4.22 -15.11 -4.21
CA VAL A 333 5.48 -15.85 -4.34
C VAL A 333 5.50 -16.70 -5.61
N ASP A 334 6.67 -16.89 -6.19
CA ASP A 334 6.89 -17.90 -7.23
C ASP A 334 7.39 -19.19 -6.58
N CYS A 335 6.61 -20.27 -6.70
CA CYS A 335 6.89 -21.55 -6.06
C CYS A 335 6.50 -22.73 -6.96
N SER A 336 6.91 -23.93 -6.54
CA SER A 336 6.46 -25.17 -7.17
C SER A 336 4.99 -25.46 -6.88
N SER A 337 4.36 -26.27 -7.73
CA SER A 337 3.00 -26.76 -7.50
C SER A 337 2.91 -27.60 -6.22
N GLU A 338 3.97 -28.35 -5.90
CA GLU A 338 4.07 -29.19 -4.71
C GLU A 338 4.11 -28.34 -3.45
N LEU A 339 4.90 -27.26 -3.43
CA LEU A 339 4.92 -26.33 -2.29
C LEU A 339 3.56 -25.66 -2.11
N ALA A 340 2.92 -25.23 -3.19
CA ALA A 340 1.59 -24.63 -3.11
C ALA A 340 0.56 -25.58 -2.44
N VAL A 341 0.62 -26.88 -2.76
CA VAL A 341 -0.21 -27.91 -2.10
C VAL A 341 0.13 -28.04 -0.61
N VAL A 342 1.42 -28.04 -0.25
CA VAL A 342 1.85 -28.10 1.16
C VAL A 342 1.38 -26.87 1.95
N VAL A 343 1.46 -25.69 1.36
CA VAL A 343 0.97 -24.44 1.95
C VAL A 343 -0.53 -24.48 2.17
N ASP A 344 -1.31 -24.88 1.16
CA ASP A 344 -2.76 -25.00 1.28
C ASP A 344 -3.14 -25.99 2.40
N ALA A 345 -2.52 -27.18 2.44
CA ALA A 345 -2.78 -28.16 3.50
C ALA A 345 -2.43 -27.64 4.91
N CYS A 346 -1.35 -26.86 5.04
CA CYS A 346 -0.98 -26.24 6.31
C CYS A 346 -2.04 -25.23 6.78
N LEU A 347 -2.54 -24.40 5.87
CA LEU A 347 -3.55 -23.38 6.15
C LEU A 347 -4.93 -24.00 6.43
N GLU A 348 -5.31 -25.05 5.72
CA GLU A 348 -6.55 -25.81 5.96
C GLU A 348 -6.57 -26.43 7.36
N GLU A 349 -5.47 -27.06 7.78
CA GLU A 349 -5.34 -27.59 9.14
C GLU A 349 -5.41 -26.47 10.19
N ALA A 350 -4.74 -25.34 9.95
CA ALA A 350 -4.74 -24.21 10.87
C ALA A 350 -6.13 -23.57 11.00
N GLN A 351 -6.87 -23.45 9.90
CA GLN A 351 -8.26 -22.99 9.93
C GLN A 351 -9.17 -23.97 10.69
N ARG A 352 -9.01 -25.28 10.50
CA ARG A 352 -9.75 -26.30 11.28
C ARG A 352 -9.47 -26.22 12.78
N ARG A 353 -8.25 -25.86 13.17
CA ARG A 353 -7.87 -25.59 14.58
C ARG A 353 -8.34 -24.23 15.09
N GLY A 354 -8.88 -23.39 14.22
CA GLY A 354 -9.36 -22.06 14.56
C GLY A 354 -8.27 -21.00 14.73
N SER A 355 -7.07 -21.22 14.19
CA SER A 355 -5.95 -20.27 14.29
C SER A 355 -6.05 -19.11 13.30
N CYS A 356 -6.67 -19.32 12.13
CA CYS A 356 -6.76 -18.31 11.08
C CYS A 356 -7.99 -18.46 10.19
N PHE A 357 -8.31 -17.42 9.43
CA PHE A 357 -8.94 -17.55 8.12
C PHE A 357 -7.89 -17.31 7.04
N PHE A 358 -8.08 -17.93 5.88
CA PHE A 358 -7.14 -17.77 4.78
C PHE A 358 -7.82 -17.84 3.43
N GLY A 359 -7.15 -17.29 2.42
CA GLY A 359 -7.45 -17.54 1.02
C GLY A 359 -6.18 -17.56 0.19
N THR A 360 -6.10 -18.50 -0.74
CA THR A 360 -5.00 -18.64 -1.69
C THR A 360 -5.53 -18.56 -3.11
N HIS A 361 -4.72 -18.05 -4.04
CA HIS A 361 -5.02 -18.03 -5.46
C HIS A 361 -3.76 -18.36 -6.27
N ARG A 362 -3.90 -19.30 -7.19
CA ARG A 362 -2.80 -19.82 -8.03
C ARG A 362 -2.94 -19.25 -9.44
N GLN A 363 -1.85 -18.74 -9.98
CA GLN A 363 -1.81 -18.16 -11.33
C GLN A 363 -0.44 -18.35 -11.98
N GLN A 364 -0.32 -17.96 -13.24
CA GLN A 364 0.88 -18.22 -14.06
C GLN A 364 1.78 -17.00 -14.23
N ALA A 365 1.36 -15.82 -13.79
CA ALA A 365 2.16 -14.61 -13.88
C ALA A 365 1.88 -13.64 -12.72
N ALA A 366 2.87 -12.80 -12.42
CA ALA A 366 2.77 -11.67 -11.50
C ALA A 366 2.84 -10.36 -12.29
N ASN A 367 2.31 -9.29 -11.72
CA ASN A 367 2.35 -7.95 -12.26
C ASN A 367 2.99 -7.00 -11.27
N LEU A 368 3.73 -6.03 -11.81
CA LEU A 368 4.29 -4.94 -11.03
C LEU A 368 3.37 -3.73 -11.03
N THR A 369 3.46 -2.95 -9.96
CA THR A 369 2.93 -1.59 -9.91
C THR A 369 4.00 -0.73 -9.26
N CYS A 370 4.59 0.19 -10.02
CA CYS A 370 5.78 0.90 -9.59
C CYS A 370 5.46 2.35 -9.21
N PHE A 371 6.02 2.78 -8.08
CA PHE A 371 6.07 4.17 -7.70
C PHE A 371 7.54 4.59 -7.60
N VAL A 372 7.93 5.52 -8.47
CA VAL A 372 9.31 5.99 -8.63
C VAL A 372 9.33 7.49 -8.38
N PRO A 373 9.40 7.95 -7.12
CA PRO A 373 9.42 9.37 -6.77
C PRO A 373 10.56 10.13 -7.46
N SER A 374 11.69 9.45 -7.68
CA SER A 374 12.87 9.99 -8.35
C SER A 374 13.53 8.93 -9.22
N SER A 375 13.81 9.27 -10.48
CA SER A 375 14.50 8.39 -11.42
C SER A 375 16.00 8.26 -11.15
N THR A 376 16.54 8.98 -10.16
CA THR A 376 17.98 9.01 -9.84
C THR A 376 18.30 8.49 -8.45
N ARG A 377 17.30 8.25 -7.61
CA ARG A 377 17.45 7.66 -6.27
C ARG A 377 16.99 6.20 -6.29
N ALA A 378 17.56 5.41 -5.39
CA ALA A 378 17.23 3.99 -5.24
C ALA A 378 15.96 3.76 -4.38
N ASN A 379 15.16 4.79 -4.11
CA ASN A 379 13.96 4.71 -3.27
C ASN A 379 12.68 4.37 -4.08
N HIS A 380 12.85 3.68 -5.21
CA HIS A 380 11.72 3.23 -6.02
C HIS A 380 11.04 2.04 -5.36
N VAL A 381 9.71 2.10 -5.33
CA VAL A 381 8.85 1.10 -4.70
C VAL A 381 8.24 0.25 -5.81
N HIS A 382 8.30 -1.08 -5.65
CA HIS A 382 7.75 -2.02 -6.61
C HIS A 382 6.79 -2.97 -5.89
N PHE A 383 5.50 -2.74 -6.06
CA PHE A 383 4.48 -3.64 -5.52
C PHE A 383 4.28 -4.81 -6.48
N VAL A 384 4.30 -6.03 -5.94
CA VAL A 384 3.93 -7.23 -6.69
C VAL A 384 2.57 -7.73 -6.23
N ASP A 385 1.74 -8.06 -7.21
CA ASP A 385 0.53 -8.85 -7.05
C ASP A 385 0.36 -9.77 -8.29
N GLY A 386 -0.48 -10.79 -8.18
CA GLY A 386 -0.72 -11.77 -9.22
C GLY A 386 -1.51 -11.24 -10.42
N ALA A 387 -1.09 -11.57 -11.63
CA ALA A 387 -1.61 -11.00 -12.87
C ALA A 387 -3.04 -11.45 -13.25
N SER A 388 -3.55 -12.56 -12.69
CA SER A 388 -4.83 -13.17 -13.07
C SER A 388 -5.76 -13.32 -11.87
N GLY A 389 -5.86 -12.27 -11.05
CA GLY A 389 -6.72 -12.26 -9.87
C GLY A 389 -6.00 -11.80 -8.62
N GLY A 390 -4.76 -12.24 -8.44
CA GLY A 390 -3.90 -11.81 -7.33
C GLY A 390 -4.59 -11.86 -5.95
N TYR A 391 -4.36 -10.81 -5.18
CA TYR A 391 -4.98 -10.63 -3.87
C TYR A 391 -6.49 -10.51 -3.92
N ALA A 392 -7.09 -10.01 -5.00
CA ALA A 392 -8.55 -9.87 -5.09
C ALA A 392 -9.25 -11.25 -5.03
N PHE A 393 -8.73 -12.25 -5.76
CA PHE A 393 -9.26 -13.61 -5.70
C PHE A 393 -8.86 -14.36 -4.44
N ALA A 394 -7.65 -14.14 -3.91
CA ALA A 394 -7.28 -14.66 -2.60
C ALA A 394 -8.23 -14.13 -1.50
N ALA A 395 -8.60 -12.84 -1.54
CA ALA A 395 -9.56 -12.24 -0.62
C ALA A 395 -10.99 -12.78 -0.81
N ALA A 396 -11.41 -13.04 -2.05
CA ALA A 396 -12.68 -13.71 -2.32
C ALA A 396 -12.70 -15.13 -1.73
N ASN A 397 -11.61 -15.89 -1.88
CA ASN A 397 -11.45 -17.22 -1.30
C ASN A 397 -11.45 -17.19 0.22
N LEU A 398 -10.80 -16.20 0.82
CA LEU A 398 -10.82 -15.96 2.26
C LEU A 398 -12.24 -15.74 2.78
N LYS A 399 -13.04 -14.90 2.10
CA LYS A 399 -14.45 -14.66 2.47
C LYS A 399 -15.29 -15.95 2.40
N ARG A 400 -15.10 -16.76 1.35
CA ARG A 400 -15.79 -18.06 1.21
C ARG A 400 -15.40 -19.03 2.33
N ASN A 401 -14.11 -19.11 2.64
CA ASN A 401 -13.58 -19.95 3.70
C ASN A 401 -14.08 -19.52 5.09
N ALA A 402 -14.11 -18.21 5.36
CA ALA A 402 -14.66 -17.66 6.59
C ALA A 402 -16.16 -17.96 6.75
N ALA A 403 -16.94 -17.85 5.66
CA ALA A 403 -18.37 -18.18 5.68
C ALA A 403 -18.63 -19.69 5.90
N SER A 404 -17.73 -20.55 5.44
CA SER A 404 -17.88 -22.01 5.52
C SER A 404 -17.39 -22.59 6.85
N GLY A 405 -16.43 -21.92 7.50
CA GLY A 405 -15.85 -22.32 8.79
C GLY A 405 -16.65 -21.87 10.02
N VAL A 406 -17.68 -21.04 9.83
CA VAL A 406 -18.53 -20.51 10.90
C VAL A 406 -19.89 -21.19 10.80
N GLY A 407 -20.18 -22.11 11.72
CA GLY A 407 -21.54 -22.63 11.92
C GLY A 407 -22.52 -21.47 12.12
N THR A 408 -23.78 -21.69 11.74
CA THR A 408 -24.86 -20.75 11.37
C THR A 408 -25.17 -19.58 12.31
N GLU A 409 -24.47 -19.38 13.42
CA GLU A 409 -24.67 -18.27 14.37
C GLU A 409 -23.62 -17.15 14.27
N GLY A 410 -22.42 -17.39 13.74
CA GLY A 410 -21.43 -16.31 13.52
C GLY A 410 -21.58 -15.58 12.18
N VAL A 411 -22.52 -16.02 11.34
CA VAL A 411 -22.86 -15.37 10.06
C VAL A 411 -23.43 -13.96 10.28
N ARG A 412 -23.99 -13.62 11.44
CA ARG A 412 -24.45 -12.24 11.74
C ARG A 412 -23.33 -11.24 12.02
N ALA A 413 -22.12 -11.69 12.33
CA ALA A 413 -20.93 -10.84 12.49
C ALA A 413 -20.13 -10.67 11.18
N LEU A 414 -20.43 -11.49 10.15
CA LEU A 414 -19.70 -11.52 8.86
C LEU A 414 -20.57 -11.31 7.61
N ALA A 415 -21.89 -11.44 7.70
CA ALA A 415 -22.85 -11.19 6.63
C ALA A 415 -23.75 -10.00 7.00
N GLY A 416 -23.26 -8.79 6.76
CA GLY A 416 -24.13 -7.62 6.72
C GLY A 416 -24.99 -7.68 5.46
N HIS A 417 -26.14 -8.34 5.51
CA HIS A 417 -27.03 -8.44 4.35
C HIS A 417 -28.51 -8.19 4.69
N LEU A 418 -29.02 -7.18 3.97
CA LEU A 418 -30.38 -7.01 3.44
C LEU A 418 -31.40 -6.26 4.32
N GLN A 419 -31.42 -4.93 4.16
CA GLN A 419 -32.68 -4.22 4.03
C GLN A 419 -32.76 -3.59 2.62
N PRO A 420 -33.85 -3.82 1.86
CA PRO A 420 -34.08 -3.08 0.62
C PRO A 420 -34.40 -1.62 0.94
N PRO A 421 -34.08 -0.67 0.04
CA PRO A 421 -34.43 0.72 0.24
C PRO A 421 -35.95 0.85 0.30
N ARG A 422 -36.45 1.37 1.41
CA ARG A 422 -37.81 1.92 1.46
C ARG A 422 -37.82 3.15 0.58
N TYR A 423 -38.43 3.04 -0.60
CA TYR A 423 -38.90 4.19 -1.33
C TYR A 423 -40.04 4.81 -0.51
N SER A 424 -39.79 5.99 0.07
CA SER A 424 -40.86 6.90 0.49
C SER A 424 -41.27 7.75 -0.70
N VAL A 425 -42.56 7.72 -0.99
CA VAL A 425 -43.30 8.57 -1.94
C VAL A 425 -43.10 10.05 -1.62
#